data_AF-X1H2K2-F1
#
_entry.id   AF-X1H2K2-F1
#
_cell.length_a   1.000
_cell.length_b   1.000
_cell.length_c   1.000
_cell.angle_alpha   90.00
_cell.angle_beta   90.00
_cell.angle_gamma   90.00
#
_symmetry.space_group_name_H-M   'P 1'
#
loop_
_entity.id
_entity.type
_entity.pdbx_description
1 polymer ?
#
loop_
_entity_poly.entity_id
_entity_poly.type
_entity_poly.pdbx_seq_one_letter_code
_entity_poly.pdbx_strand_id
1 'polypeptide(L)'
;RKSTAEKGVEKDSFLNAEKRLLQIIIEDEAIAQYVFPEMKEDYFWGLKSRPIFMALLEYFKIGKKPSLHEIKEKIEPSLLGSLSKVLLEKEQTPSVEEAFECINTLKQLSLENHSKELKAEITKLEKQGKGEDILSLIKQLRDIKTQLSSLSERNYQNMDYNNRNISIKGRS
;
A
#
# COMPACT_ATOMS: atom_id res chain seq x y z
N ARG A 1 -27.98 -2.61 27.59
CA ARG A 1 -27.47 -3.65 26.67
C ARG A 1 -28.11 -3.45 25.30
N LYS A 2 -27.30 -3.61 24.24
CA LYS A 2 -27.63 -3.67 22.80
C LYS A 2 -28.17 -2.40 22.13
N SER A 3 -27.35 -1.88 21.22
CA SER A 3 -27.75 -1.72 19.82
C SER A 3 -26.49 -1.77 18.97
N THR A 4 -26.15 -2.99 18.54
CA THR A 4 -25.20 -3.28 17.48
C THR A 4 -25.83 -2.78 16.18
N ALA A 5 -25.25 -1.75 15.58
CA ALA A 5 -25.52 -1.37 14.21
C ALA A 5 -24.23 -1.60 13.42
N GLU A 6 -24.03 -2.84 12.99
CA GLU A 6 -23.11 -3.16 11.90
C GLU A 6 -23.74 -2.57 10.63
N LYS A 7 -23.42 -1.30 10.35
CA LYS A 7 -23.67 -0.70 9.04
C LYS A 7 -22.71 -1.35 8.06
N GLY A 8 -23.27 -1.94 7.00
CA GLY A 8 -22.54 -2.54 5.90
C GLY A 8 -21.44 -1.60 5.41
N VAL A 9 -20.20 -2.06 5.55
CA VAL A 9 -19.02 -1.35 5.07
C VAL A 9 -19.12 -1.28 3.55
N GLU A 10 -19.26 -0.07 3.01
CA GLU A 10 -19.09 0.21 1.59
C GLU A 10 -17.75 -0.38 1.13
N LYS A 11 -17.81 -1.55 0.48
CA LYS A 11 -16.65 -2.24 -0.10
C LYS A 11 -16.01 -1.46 -1.26
N ASP A 12 -16.50 -0.26 -1.57
CA ASP A 12 -16.07 0.62 -2.66
C ASP A 12 -15.15 1.78 -2.25
N SER A 13 -14.78 1.85 -0.97
CA SER A 13 -13.86 2.87 -0.48
C SER A 13 -12.40 2.39 -0.48
N PHE A 14 -11.46 3.30 -0.74
CA PHE A 14 -10.03 3.08 -0.51
C PHE A 14 -9.77 2.87 0.98
N LEU A 15 -8.84 1.98 1.30
CA LEU A 15 -8.37 1.76 2.67
C LEU A 15 -7.65 2.99 3.21
N ASN A 16 -7.63 3.15 4.53
CA ASN A 16 -6.99 4.30 5.18
C ASN A 16 -5.53 4.48 4.75
N ALA A 17 -4.75 3.39 4.66
CA ALA A 17 -3.37 3.45 4.20
C ALA A 17 -3.23 3.85 2.71
N GLU A 18 -4.18 3.42 1.84
CA GLU A 18 -4.22 3.87 0.44
C GLU A 18 -4.49 5.37 0.38
N LYS A 19 -5.52 5.82 1.10
CA LYS A 19 -5.92 7.22 1.16
C LYS A 19 -4.77 8.10 1.63
N ARG A 20 -4.16 7.73 2.76
CA ARG A 20 -3.13 8.53 3.41
C ARG A 20 -1.87 8.61 2.56
N LEU A 21 -1.43 7.49 1.98
CA LEU A 21 -0.28 7.49 1.08
C LEU A 21 -0.53 8.39 -0.14
N LEU A 22 -1.72 8.32 -0.75
CA LEU A 22 -2.10 9.19 -1.87
C LEU A 22 -2.07 10.67 -1.49
N GLN A 23 -2.56 11.03 -0.30
CA GLN A 23 -2.48 12.42 0.19
C GLN A 23 -1.02 12.86 0.31
N ILE A 24 -0.17 12.07 0.99
CA ILE A 24 1.23 12.43 1.24
C ILE A 24 1.99 12.67 -0.07
N ILE A 25 1.93 11.72 -1.02
CA ILE A 25 2.71 11.80 -2.27
C ILE A 25 2.21 12.86 -3.25
N ILE A 26 0.94 13.27 -3.16
CA ILE A 26 0.36 14.31 -4.01
C ILE A 26 0.57 15.70 -3.41
N GLU A 27 0.54 15.82 -2.07
CA GLU A 27 0.67 17.10 -1.37
C GLU A 27 2.12 17.57 -1.22
N ASP A 28 3.05 16.65 -0.95
CA ASP A 28 4.45 16.99 -0.68
C ASP A 28 5.40 16.28 -1.66
N GLU A 29 5.91 17.06 -2.61
CA GLU A 29 6.85 16.58 -3.63
C GLU A 29 8.20 16.16 -3.03
N ALA A 30 8.67 16.83 -1.99
CA ALA A 30 9.94 16.50 -1.36
C ALA A 30 9.83 15.13 -0.67
N ILE A 31 8.74 14.87 0.04
CA ILE A 31 8.47 13.56 0.63
C ILE A 31 8.28 12.50 -0.47
N ALA A 32 7.53 12.82 -1.53
CA ALA A 32 7.30 11.90 -2.63
C ALA A 32 8.61 11.37 -3.24
N GLN A 33 9.64 12.19 -3.37
CA GLN A 33 10.96 11.79 -3.88
C GLN A 33 11.65 10.72 -3.01
N TYR A 34 11.42 10.70 -1.70
CA TYR A 34 11.94 9.66 -0.79
C TYR A 34 11.07 8.40 -0.80
N VAL A 35 9.77 8.56 -1.05
CA VAL A 35 8.77 7.49 -0.95
C VAL A 35 8.74 6.63 -2.23
N PHE A 36 8.80 7.24 -3.41
CA PHE A 36 8.71 6.52 -4.69
C PHE A 36 9.78 5.43 -4.90
N PRO A 37 11.07 5.62 -4.54
CA PRO A 37 12.08 4.57 -4.67
C PRO A 37 11.76 3.29 -3.88
N GLU A 38 11.00 3.41 -2.81
CA GLU A 38 10.67 2.30 -1.90
C GLU A 38 9.35 1.61 -2.27
N MET A 39 8.54 2.23 -3.13
CA MET A 39 7.31 1.65 -3.66
C MET A 39 7.62 0.59 -4.73
N LYS A 40 6.95 -0.57 -4.64
CA LYS A 40 7.00 -1.61 -5.68
C LYS A 40 5.61 -1.88 -6.21
N GLU A 41 5.53 -2.24 -7.49
CA GLU A 41 4.25 -2.49 -8.16
C GLU A 41 3.44 -3.58 -7.47
N ASP A 42 4.13 -4.61 -6.96
CA ASP A 42 3.53 -5.74 -6.24
C ASP A 42 2.83 -5.33 -4.93
N TYR A 43 3.22 -4.20 -4.32
CA TYR A 43 2.65 -3.75 -3.05
C TYR A 43 1.21 -3.25 -3.19
N PHE A 44 0.75 -3.04 -4.43
CA PHE A 44 -0.59 -2.58 -4.73
C PHE A 44 -1.47 -3.69 -5.30
N TRP A 45 -1.02 -4.95 -5.20
CA TRP A 45 -1.81 -6.09 -5.67
C TRP A 45 -3.14 -6.24 -4.91
N GLY A 46 -4.23 -6.42 -5.66
CA GLY A 46 -5.59 -6.53 -5.11
C GLY A 46 -6.18 -5.21 -4.60
N LEU A 47 -5.49 -4.07 -4.76
CA LEU A 47 -5.99 -2.76 -4.35
C LEU A 47 -6.81 -2.09 -5.44
N LYS A 48 -7.87 -1.37 -5.05
CA LYS A 48 -8.68 -0.57 -5.98
C LYS A 48 -7.93 0.65 -6.48
N SER A 49 -7.09 1.25 -5.64
CA SER A 49 -6.25 2.39 -6.02
C SER A 49 -5.04 2.00 -6.87
N ARG A 50 -4.81 0.71 -7.15
CA ARG A 50 -3.65 0.22 -7.92
C ARG A 50 -3.42 1.02 -9.21
N PRO A 51 -4.44 1.29 -10.07
CA PRO A 51 -4.23 2.05 -11.30
C PRO A 51 -3.69 3.47 -11.05
N ILE A 52 -4.09 4.09 -9.93
CA ILE A 52 -3.60 5.42 -9.53
C ILE A 52 -2.11 5.32 -9.15
N PHE A 53 -1.74 4.35 -8.31
CA PHE A 53 -0.34 4.16 -7.93
C PHE A 53 0.56 3.78 -9.12
N MET A 54 0.05 3.01 -10.08
CA MET A 54 0.81 2.68 -11.30
C MET A 54 1.06 3.94 -12.14
N ALA A 55 0.05 4.78 -12.33
CA ALA A 55 0.20 6.04 -13.04
C ALA A 55 1.24 6.96 -12.34
N LEU A 56 1.16 7.06 -11.01
CA LEU A 56 2.11 7.85 -10.21
C LEU A 56 3.56 7.35 -10.33
N LEU A 57 3.77 6.03 -10.24
CA LEU A 57 5.09 5.41 -10.43
C LEU A 57 5.64 5.65 -11.83
N GLU A 58 4.79 5.61 -12.86
CA GLU A 58 5.20 5.89 -14.23
C GLU A 58 5.69 7.33 -14.39
N TYR A 59 4.96 8.31 -13.84
CA TYR A 59 5.39 9.73 -13.84
C TYR A 59 6.72 9.93 -13.12
N PHE A 60 6.89 9.28 -11.97
CA PHE A 60 8.15 9.32 -11.24
C PHE A 60 9.32 8.73 -12.07
N LYS A 61 9.12 7.58 -12.72
CA LYS A 61 10.16 6.93 -13.55
C LYS A 61 10.63 7.81 -14.70
N ILE A 62 9.73 8.63 -15.29
CA ILE A 62 10.07 9.57 -16.37
C ILE A 62 10.57 10.93 -15.85
N GLY A 63 10.77 11.08 -14.54
CA GLY A 63 11.24 12.32 -13.91
C GLY A 63 10.24 13.47 -14.00
N LYS A 64 8.96 13.18 -14.23
CA LYS A 64 7.90 14.19 -14.26
C LYS A 64 7.14 14.20 -12.95
N LYS A 65 6.79 15.40 -12.50
CA LYS A 65 5.85 15.55 -11.40
C LYS A 65 4.48 15.05 -11.85
N PRO A 66 3.85 14.14 -11.10
CA PRO A 66 2.50 13.70 -11.42
C PRO A 66 1.53 14.89 -11.27
N SER A 67 0.91 15.34 -12.36
CA SER A 67 -0.18 16.31 -12.26
C SER A 67 -1.51 15.59 -12.08
N LEU A 68 -2.38 16.13 -11.21
CA LEU A 68 -3.73 15.59 -11.02
C LEU A 68 -4.54 15.56 -12.32
N HIS A 69 -4.26 16.47 -13.26
CA HIS A 69 -4.88 16.46 -14.59
C HIS A 69 -4.45 15.25 -15.41
N GLU A 70 -3.17 14.95 -15.45
CA GLU A 70 -2.64 13.82 -16.21
C GLU A 70 -2.98 12.46 -15.57
N ILE A 71 -3.14 12.40 -14.25
CA ILE A 71 -3.64 11.20 -13.56
C ILE A 71 -5.11 10.94 -13.96
N LYS A 72 -5.94 11.99 -14.05
CA LYS A 72 -7.36 11.88 -14.47
C LYS A 72 -7.52 11.21 -15.82
N GLU A 73 -6.61 11.46 -16.75
CA GLU A 73 -6.66 10.88 -18.09
C GLU A 73 -6.27 9.39 -18.13
N LYS A 74 -5.57 8.90 -17.11
CA LYS A 74 -5.07 7.52 -17.02
C LYS A 74 -5.91 6.58 -16.15
N ILE A 75 -6.90 7.09 -15.42
CA ILE A 75 -7.71 6.29 -14.47
C ILE A 75 -9.19 6.34 -14.82
N GLU A 76 -9.92 5.31 -14.39
CA GLU A 76 -11.37 5.27 -14.59
C GLU A 76 -12.09 6.40 -13.83
N PRO A 77 -13.22 6.93 -14.37
CA PRO A 77 -13.99 7.99 -13.71
C PRO A 77 -14.46 7.64 -12.28
N SER A 78 -14.74 6.36 -12.03
CA SER A 78 -15.11 5.83 -10.71
C SER A 78 -13.98 6.04 -9.68
N LEU A 79 -12.74 5.79 -10.06
CA LEU A 79 -11.55 6.00 -9.24
C LEU A 79 -11.25 7.47 -9.03
N LEU A 80 -11.55 8.31 -10.03
CA LEU A 80 -11.38 9.76 -9.91
C LEU A 80 -12.29 10.37 -8.83
N GLY A 81 -13.55 9.92 -8.76
CA GLY A 81 -14.47 10.35 -7.71
C GLY A 81 -13.93 10.03 -6.32
N SER A 82 -13.40 8.82 -6.13
CA SER A 82 -12.78 8.38 -4.88
C SER A 82 -11.51 9.15 -4.57
N LEU A 83 -10.60 9.34 -5.53
CA LEU A 83 -9.37 10.12 -5.36
C LEU A 83 -9.67 11.57 -4.97
N SER A 84 -10.67 12.21 -5.60
CA SER A 84 -11.04 13.58 -5.29
C SER A 84 -11.55 13.73 -3.86
N LYS A 85 -12.35 12.78 -3.37
CA LYS A 85 -12.80 12.76 -1.97
C LYS A 85 -11.62 12.65 -1.01
N VAL A 86 -10.70 11.73 -1.28
CA VAL A 86 -9.49 11.53 -0.47
C VAL A 86 -8.65 12.80 -0.36
N LEU A 87 -8.46 13.54 -1.46
CA LEU A 87 -7.67 14.77 -1.45
C LEU A 87 -8.37 15.95 -0.76
N LEU A 88 -9.69 15.89 -0.57
CA LEU A 88 -10.48 16.88 0.16
C LEU A 88 -10.56 16.58 1.67
N GLU A 89 -10.47 15.30 2.06
CA GLU A 89 -10.45 14.80 3.46
C GLU A 89 -9.14 15.17 4.21
N LYS A 90 -8.59 16.37 4.01
CA LYS A 90 -7.28 16.76 4.59
C LYS A 90 -7.28 16.70 6.11
N GLU A 91 -6.49 15.78 6.68
CA GLU A 91 -6.48 15.56 8.13
C GLU A 91 -5.18 15.99 8.81
N GLN A 92 -4.01 15.76 8.21
CA GLN A 92 -2.72 15.88 8.92
C GLN A 92 -1.57 16.30 8.00
N THR A 93 -0.60 17.05 8.55
CA THR A 93 0.65 17.40 7.87
C THR A 93 1.40 16.14 7.42
N PRO A 94 1.78 16.02 6.13
CA PRO A 94 2.53 14.87 5.64
C PRO A 94 3.87 14.67 6.36
N SER A 95 4.25 13.41 6.60
CA SER A 95 5.59 13.04 7.07
C SER A 95 6.15 11.85 6.28
N VAL A 96 7.47 11.72 6.27
CA VAL A 96 8.17 10.62 5.58
C VAL A 96 7.90 9.30 6.32
N GLU A 97 7.91 9.33 7.64
CA GLU A 97 7.65 8.18 8.51
C GLU A 97 6.28 7.58 8.24
N GLU A 98 5.25 8.43 8.17
CA GLU A 98 3.88 7.99 7.94
C GLU A 98 3.71 7.40 6.53
N ALA A 99 4.40 7.94 5.53
CA ALA A 99 4.39 7.36 4.19
C ALA A 99 4.98 5.94 4.20
N PHE A 100 6.05 5.71 4.96
CA PHE A 100 6.65 4.38 5.11
C PHE A 100 5.78 3.41 5.88
N GLU A 101 5.09 3.86 6.92
CA GLU A 101 4.09 3.05 7.63
C GLU A 101 2.94 2.65 6.69
N CYS A 102 2.47 3.57 5.85
CA CYS A 102 1.47 3.28 4.83
C CYS A 102 1.98 2.25 3.83
N ILE A 103 3.19 2.43 3.27
CA ILE A 103 3.79 1.45 2.34
C ILE A 103 3.89 0.07 2.97
N ASN A 104 4.37 -0.03 4.21
CA ASN A 104 4.49 -1.30 4.91
C ASN A 104 3.13 -1.97 5.13
N THR A 105 2.12 -1.18 5.50
CA THR A 105 0.74 -1.66 5.64
C THR A 105 0.19 -2.19 4.31
N LEU A 106 0.38 -1.46 3.21
CA LEU A 106 -0.07 -1.88 1.88
C LEU A 106 0.67 -3.12 1.39
N LYS A 107 1.99 -3.19 1.62
CA LYS A 107 2.80 -4.36 1.33
C LYS A 107 2.30 -5.59 2.09
N GLN A 108 2.06 -5.48 3.39
CA GLN A 108 1.52 -6.58 4.19
C GLN A 108 0.18 -7.06 3.61
N LEU A 109 -0.73 -6.12 3.32
CA LEU A 109 -2.03 -6.45 2.76
C LEU A 109 -1.92 -7.12 1.38
N SER A 110 -1.04 -6.65 0.51
CA SER A 110 -0.82 -7.24 -0.81
C SER A 110 -0.35 -8.70 -0.72
N LEU A 111 0.55 -8.99 0.22
CA LEU A 111 1.03 -10.35 0.51
C LEU A 111 -0.08 -11.23 1.07
N GLU A 112 -0.93 -10.69 1.95
CA GLU A 112 -2.10 -11.41 2.47
C GLU A 112 -3.13 -11.72 1.37
N ASN A 113 -3.39 -10.77 0.47
CA ASN A 113 -4.29 -10.95 -0.66
C ASN A 113 -3.75 -12.02 -1.61
N HIS A 114 -2.47 -11.91 -1.98
CA HIS A 114 -1.82 -12.90 -2.84
C HIS A 114 -1.80 -14.29 -2.18
N SER A 115 -1.59 -14.38 -0.86
CA SER A 115 -1.69 -15.65 -0.13
C SER A 115 -3.09 -16.28 -0.24
N LYS A 116 -4.16 -15.47 -0.16
CA LYS A 116 -5.54 -15.97 -0.30
C LYS A 116 -5.82 -16.47 -1.72
N GLU A 117 -5.35 -15.74 -2.73
CA GLU A 117 -5.49 -16.12 -4.14
C GLU A 117 -4.76 -17.43 -4.45
N LEU A 118 -3.49 -17.56 -4.04
CA LEU A 118 -2.72 -18.79 -4.24
C LEU A 118 -3.38 -20.00 -3.56
N LYS A 119 -3.90 -19.82 -2.33
CA LYS A 119 -4.63 -20.91 -1.65
C LYS A 119 -5.88 -21.34 -2.42
N ALA A 120 -6.66 -20.38 -2.94
CA ALA A 120 -7.84 -20.68 -3.74
C ALA A 120 -7.47 -21.41 -5.03
N GLU A 121 -6.37 -21.02 -5.68
CA GLU A 121 -5.88 -21.64 -6.90
C GLU A 121 -5.33 -23.05 -6.65
N ILE A 122 -4.57 -23.27 -5.57
CA ILE A 122 -4.13 -24.59 -5.14
C ILE A 122 -5.35 -25.52 -4.96
N THR A 123 -6.35 -25.10 -4.18
CA THR A 123 -7.57 -25.91 -3.97
C THR A 123 -8.31 -26.21 -5.27
N LYS A 124 -8.29 -25.28 -6.25
CA LYS A 124 -8.89 -25.50 -7.56
C LYS A 124 -8.11 -26.53 -8.38
N LEU A 125 -6.78 -26.43 -8.41
CA LEU A 125 -5.91 -27.35 -9.15
C LEU A 125 -5.88 -28.75 -8.55
N GLU A 126 -5.93 -28.85 -7.22
CA GLU A 126 -6.07 -30.13 -6.48
C GLU A 126 -7.33 -30.88 -6.94
N LYS A 127 -8.46 -30.17 -7.04
CA LYS A 127 -9.73 -30.74 -7.55
C LYS A 127 -9.66 -31.15 -9.02
N GLN A 128 -8.75 -30.56 -9.79
CA GLN A 128 -8.57 -30.83 -11.23
C GLN A 128 -7.48 -31.88 -11.51
N GLY A 129 -6.79 -32.40 -10.49
CA GLY A 129 -5.73 -33.40 -10.66
C GLY A 129 -4.45 -32.89 -11.30
N LYS A 130 -4.24 -31.55 -11.35
CA LYS A 130 -3.05 -30.94 -11.98
C LYS A 130 -1.90 -30.76 -10.98
N GLY A 131 -1.25 -31.87 -10.65
CA GLY A 131 -0.24 -31.97 -9.59
C GLY A 131 1.01 -31.11 -9.77
N GLU A 132 1.49 -30.93 -11.01
CA GLU A 132 2.76 -30.24 -11.29
C GLU A 132 2.68 -28.73 -11.03
N ASP A 133 1.55 -28.11 -11.36
CA ASP A 133 1.32 -26.67 -11.15
C ASP A 133 1.24 -26.31 -9.66
N ILE A 134 0.76 -27.24 -8.82
CA ILE A 134 0.54 -27.03 -7.38
C ILE A 134 1.85 -26.81 -6.62
N LEU A 135 2.93 -27.54 -6.96
CA LEU A 135 4.21 -27.41 -6.26
C LEU A 135 4.80 -26.00 -6.37
N SER A 136 4.64 -25.37 -7.54
CA SER A 136 5.11 -24.00 -7.77
C SER A 136 4.34 -22.99 -6.89
N LEU A 137 3.03 -23.16 -6.74
CA LEU A 137 2.17 -22.29 -5.93
C LEU A 137 2.43 -22.48 -4.43
N ILE A 138 2.70 -23.72 -3.99
CA ILE A 138 3.09 -24.00 -2.59
C ILE A 138 4.41 -23.32 -2.26
N LYS A 139 5.38 -23.31 -3.19
CA LYS A 139 6.64 -22.59 -3.01
C LYS A 139 6.41 -21.08 -2.85
N GLN A 140 5.62 -20.48 -3.74
CA GLN A 140 5.26 -19.05 -3.65
C GLN A 140 4.56 -18.72 -2.32
N LEU A 141 3.65 -19.59 -1.86
CA LEU A 141 2.96 -19.41 -0.60
C LEU A 141 3.92 -19.43 0.61
N ARG A 142 4.94 -20.30 0.58
CA ARG A 142 5.98 -20.35 1.61
C ARG A 142 6.81 -19.07 1.61
N ASP A 143 7.20 -18.58 0.45
CA ASP A 143 7.99 -17.36 0.31
C ASP A 143 7.21 -16.14 0.83
N ILE A 144 5.92 -16.03 0.52
CA ILE A 144 5.03 -14.99 1.05
C ILE A 144 4.94 -15.07 2.58
N LYS A 145 4.82 -16.29 3.15
CA LYS A 145 4.78 -16.47 4.61
C LYS A 145 6.07 -15.98 5.28
N THR A 146 7.23 -16.27 4.70
CA THR A 146 8.53 -15.77 5.17
C THR A 146 8.59 -14.25 5.12
N GLN A 147 8.12 -13.64 4.03
CA GLN A 147 8.07 -12.18 3.90
C GLN A 147 7.17 -11.54 4.96
N LEU A 148 5.97 -12.08 5.17
CA LEU A 148 5.03 -11.61 6.20
C LEU A 148 5.62 -11.71 7.61
N SER A 149 6.28 -12.82 7.95
CA SER A 149 6.98 -12.97 9.23
C SER A 149 8.05 -11.89 9.41
N SER A 150 8.89 -11.65 8.40
CA SER A 150 9.93 -10.63 8.46
C SER A 150 9.42 -9.17 8.53
N LEU A 151 8.19 -8.92 8.07
CA LEU A 151 7.54 -7.62 8.17
C LEU A 151 6.93 -7.42 9.55
N SER A 152 6.32 -8.47 10.11
CA SER A 152 5.78 -8.42 11.48
C SER A 152 6.87 -8.18 12.53
N GLU A 153 8.08 -8.74 12.31
CA GLU A 153 9.24 -8.50 13.17
C GLU A 153 9.81 -7.08 13.03
N ARG A 154 9.77 -6.50 11.83
CA ARG A 154 10.29 -5.13 11.57
C ARG A 154 9.41 -4.01 12.10
N ASN A 155 8.10 -4.23 12.22
CA ASN A 155 7.21 -3.28 12.90
C ASN A 155 7.59 -3.06 14.39
N TYR A 156 8.35 -3.98 15.00
CA TYR A 156 8.88 -3.80 16.36
C TYR A 156 10.27 -3.14 16.40
N GLN A 157 11.08 -3.25 15.34
CA GLN A 157 12.47 -2.75 15.30
C GLN A 157 12.59 -1.30 14.80
N ASN A 158 11.62 -0.80 14.02
CA ASN A 158 11.63 0.59 13.54
C ASN A 158 11.29 1.63 14.63
N MET A 159 10.87 1.20 15.83
CA MET A 159 10.68 2.09 16.98
C MET A 159 12.01 2.56 17.62
N ASP A 160 13.13 1.89 17.34
CA ASP A 160 14.41 2.16 18.01
C ASP A 160 15.33 3.14 17.26
N TYR A 161 14.98 3.55 16.03
CA TYR A 161 15.84 4.43 15.22
C TYR A 161 15.86 5.90 15.67
N ASN A 162 14.97 6.31 16.58
CA ASN A 162 14.80 7.73 16.90
C ASN A 162 15.42 8.22 18.22
N ASN A 163 16.11 7.36 18.98
CA ASN A 163 16.76 7.80 20.22
C ASN A 163 18.20 8.31 20.04
N ARG A 164 18.67 8.52 18.79
CA ARG A 164 20.06 8.97 18.53
C ARG A 164 20.21 10.28 17.77
N ASN A 165 19.14 10.94 17.34
CA ASN A 165 19.25 12.19 16.56
C ASN A 165 18.60 13.44 17.19
N ILE A 166 18.28 13.42 18.49
CA ILE A 166 17.88 14.62 19.25
C ILE A 166 18.94 14.95 20.30
N SER A 167 20.20 15.17 19.90
CA SER A 167 21.19 15.74 20.82
C SER A 167 22.30 16.51 20.13
N ILE A 168 22.00 17.39 19.16
CA ILE A 168 22.93 18.48 18.81
C ILE A 168 22.15 19.74 18.42
N LYS A 169 21.73 20.53 19.41
CA LYS A 169 21.85 22.01 19.43
C LYS A 169 21.21 22.58 20.68
N GLY A 170 22.05 23.10 21.58
CA GLY A 170 21.58 23.76 22.80
C GLY A 170 22.73 24.13 23.74
N ARG A 171 23.84 24.66 23.20
CA ARG A 171 24.79 25.46 23.99
C ARG A 171 25.10 26.72 23.19
N SER A 172 24.42 27.79 23.56
CA SER A 172 24.91 29.17 23.46
C SER A 172 24.43 29.88 24.70
#